data_AF-A0A962ZRZ2-F1
#
_entry.id   AF-A0A962ZRZ2-F1
#
_cell.length_a   1.000
_cell.length_b   1.000
_cell.length_c   1.000
_cell.angle_alpha   90.00
_cell.angle_beta   90.00
_cell.angle_gamma   90.00
#
_symmetry.space_group_name_H-M   'P 1'
#
loop_
_entity.id
_entity.type
_entity.pdbx_description
1 polymer ?
#
loop_
_entity_poly.entity_id
_entity_poly.type
_entity_poly.pdbx_seq_one_letter_code
_entity_poly.pdbx_strand_id
1 'polypeptide(L)' 'MNKKNIPVEFVYQLFALIIAIIVVHAFYVSVVRPNAAEVIEQQTLAAQQNPDYVRERSTWVLVKDMEQESCFILMFWA' A
#
# COMPACT_ATOMS: atom_id res chain seq x y z
N MET A 1 39.36 -22.88 -7.49
CA MET A 1 38.49 -21.69 -7.39
C MET A 1 37.05 -22.17 -7.54
N ASN A 2 36.32 -22.38 -6.44
CA ASN A 2 34.95 -22.87 -6.48
C ASN A 2 34.02 -21.75 -6.99
N LYS A 3 33.42 -21.93 -8.17
CA LYS A 3 32.32 -21.08 -8.61
C LYS A 3 31.12 -21.35 -7.69
N LYS A 4 30.81 -20.40 -6.82
CA LYS A 4 29.54 -20.41 -6.08
C LYS A 4 28.43 -20.07 -7.08
N ASN A 5 27.70 -21.08 -7.54
CA ASN A 5 26.50 -20.87 -8.35
C ASN A 5 25.43 -20.24 -7.44
N ILE A 6 24.81 -19.15 -7.87
CA ILE A 6 23.66 -18.60 -7.16
C ILE A 6 22.50 -19.60 -7.29
N PRO A 7 21.84 -19.99 -6.18
CA PRO A 7 20.74 -20.93 -6.26
C PRO A 7 19.57 -20.31 -7.03
N VAL A 8 19.00 -21.07 -7.96
CA VAL A 8 17.88 -20.61 -8.82
C VAL A 8 16.69 -20.16 -7.97
N GLU A 9 16.42 -20.85 -6.86
CA GLU A 9 15.37 -20.48 -5.91
C GLU A 9 15.56 -19.06 -5.36
N PHE A 10 16.79 -18.65 -5.03
CA PHE A 10 17.05 -17.29 -4.55
C PHE A 10 16.74 -16.24 -5.62
N VAL A 11 17.08 -16.52 -6.87
CA VAL A 11 16.79 -15.61 -7.99
C VAL A 11 15.28 -15.49 -8.18
N TYR A 12 14.57 -16.61 -8.15
CA TYR A 12 13.11 -16.64 -8.25
C TYR A 12 12.45 -15.83 -7.12
N GLN A 13 12.83 -16.08 -5.87
CA GLN A 13 12.31 -15.37 -4.70
C GLN A 13 12.58 -13.86 -4.76
N LEU A 14 13.77 -13.44 -5.22
CA LEU A 14 14.11 -12.04 -5.38
C LEU A 14 13.23 -11.35 -6.43
N PHE A 15 13.04 -11.97 -7.61
CA PHE A 15 12.19 -11.40 -8.64
C PHE A 15 10.71 -11.41 -8.25
N ALA A 16 10.24 -12.45 -7.56
CA ALA A 16 8.89 -12.49 -7.01
C ALA A 16 8.65 -11.31 -6.04
N LEU A 17 9.59 -11.03 -5.13
CA LEU A 17 9.51 -9.89 -4.23
C LEU A 17 9.47 -8.55 -4.98
N ILE A 18 10.35 -8.38 -5.97
CA ILE A 18 10.40 -7.15 -6.78
C ILE A 18 9.06 -6.93 -7.50
N ILE A 19 8.48 -7.98 -8.10
CA ILE A 19 7.19 -7.89 -8.78
C ILE A 19 6.08 -7.53 -7.79
N ALA A 20 6.04 -8.17 -6.61
CA ALA A 20 5.07 -7.86 -5.56
C ALA A 20 5.16 -6.38 -5.13
N ILE A 21 6.38 -5.86 -4.91
CA ILE A 21 6.62 -4.45 -4.62
C ILE A 21 6.05 -3.56 -5.72
N ILE A 22 6.39 -3.82 -6.98
CA ILE A 22 5.98 -2.96 -8.11
C ILE A 22 4.44 -2.94 -8.23
N VAL A 23 3.80 -4.10 -8.18
CA VAL A 23 2.35 -4.21 -8.37
C VAL A 23 1.59 -3.54 -7.22
N VAL A 24 1.96 -3.83 -5.97
CA VAL A 24 1.29 -3.22 -4.80
C VAL A 24 1.54 -1.72 -4.75
N HIS A 25 2.78 -1.28 -4.98
CA HIS A 25 3.12 0.14 -4.97
C HIS A 25 2.37 0.91 -6.06
N ALA A 26 2.30 0.36 -7.29
CA ALA A 26 1.55 0.96 -8.38
C ALA A 26 0.06 1.10 -8.03
N PHE A 27 -0.56 0.09 -7.43
CA PHE A 27 -1.93 0.16 -6.95
C PHE A 27 -2.10 1.21 -5.84
N TYR A 28 -1.14 1.30 -4.92
CA TYR A 28 -1.16 2.29 -3.84
C TYR A 28 -1.11 3.73 -4.34
N VAL A 29 -0.20 4.02 -5.26
CA VAL A 29 -0.02 5.37 -5.81
C VAL A 29 -1.17 5.76 -6.74
N SER A 30 -1.68 4.84 -7.56
CA SER A 30 -2.72 5.14 -8.56
C SER A 30 -4.15 5.09 -8.01
N VAL A 31 -4.41 4.29 -6.97
CA VAL A 31 -5.77 4.06 -6.45
C VAL A 31 -5.88 4.42 -4.97
N VAL A 32 -5.10 3.79 -4.09
CA VAL A 32 -5.31 3.89 -2.64
C VAL A 32 -5.13 5.31 -2.13
N ARG A 33 -3.98 5.95 -2.41
CA ARG A 33 -3.65 7.27 -1.87
C ARG A 33 -4.54 8.38 -2.44
N PRO A 34 -4.84 8.42 -3.75
CA PRO A 34 -5.78 9.41 -4.29
C PRO A 34 -7.17 9.31 -3.66
N ASN A 35 -7.74 8.11 -3.55
CA ASN A 35 -9.06 7.92 -2.93
C ASN A 35 -9.05 8.28 -1.44
N ALA A 36 -7.99 7.96 -0.72
CA ALA A 36 -7.87 8.33 0.69
C ALA A 36 -7.77 9.86 0.87
N ALA A 37 -7.05 10.55 0.00
CA ALA A 37 -6.92 12.01 0.03
C ALA A 37 -8.28 12.69 -0.22
N GLU A 38 -9.03 12.23 -1.23
CA GLU A 38 -10.36 12.74 -1.55
C GLU A 38 -11.32 12.58 -0.36
N VAL A 39 -11.34 11.40 0.27
CA VAL A 39 -12.19 11.17 1.44
C VAL A 39 -11.82 12.09 2.60
N ILE A 40 -10.52 12.26 2.87
CA ILE A 40 -10.05 13.14 3.95
C ILE A 40 -10.46 14.59 3.68
N GLU A 41 -10.36 15.06 2.43
CA GLU A 41 -10.76 16.40 2.03
C GLU A 41 -12.27 16.61 2.26
N GLN A 42 -13.10 15.72 1.73
CA GLN A 42 -14.56 15.77 1.89
C GLN A 42 -14.98 15.79 3.36
N GLN A 43 -14.39 14.92 4.18
CA GLN A 43 -14.67 14.87 5.62
C GLN A 43 -14.16 16.12 6.35
N THR A 44 -13.09 16.74 5.87
CA THR A 44 -12.56 17.98 6.46
C THR A 44 -13.47 19.17 6.14
N LEU A 45 -13.99 19.26 4.92
CA LEU A 45 -14.98 20.28 4.55
C LEU A 45 -16.27 20.14 5.36
N ALA A 46 -16.79 18.91 5.50
CA ALA A 46 -17.98 18.64 6.31
C ALA A 46 -17.76 19.02 7.79
N ALA A 47 -16.58 18.73 8.35
CA ALA A 47 -16.22 19.11 9.71
C ALA A 47 -16.13 20.62 9.93
N GLN A 48 -15.76 21.40 8.90
CA GLN A 48 -15.72 22.87 8.98
C GLN A 48 -17.10 23.49 8.94
N GLN A 49 -18.04 22.88 8.21
CA GLN A 49 -19.41 23.38 8.06
C GLN A 49 -20.31 23.00 9.24
N ASN A 50 -20.04 21.87 9.90
CA ASN A 50 -20.85 21.36 11.00
C ASN A 50 -19.97 21.00 12.22
N PRO A 51 -20.06 21.75 13.34
CA PRO A 51 -19.33 21.47 14.58
C PRO A 51 -19.59 20.09 15.18
N ASP A 52 -20.77 19.51 14.94
CA ASP A 52 -21.18 18.21 15.47
C ASP A 52 -20.87 17.05 14.49
N TYR A 53 -20.10 17.32 13.43
CA TYR A 53 -19.77 16.32 12.42
C TYR A 53 -18.85 15.22 12.96
N VAL A 54 -19.28 13.97 12.79
CA VAL A 54 -18.50 12.78 13.14
C VAL A 54 -17.91 12.19 11.87
N ARG A 55 -16.57 12.06 11.81
CA ARG A 55 -15.88 11.45 10.67
C ARG A 55 -16.23 9.97 10.54
N GLU A 56 -16.69 9.59 9.35
CA GLU A 56 -16.95 8.19 9.03
C GLU A 56 -15.66 7.41 8.76
N ARG A 57 -15.68 6.12 9.09
CA ARG A 57 -14.55 5.23 8.88
C ARG A 57 -14.45 4.84 7.41
N SER A 58 -13.35 5.23 6.77
CA SER A 58 -13.08 4.88 5.36
C SER A 58 -12.01 3.81 5.24
N THR A 59 -12.29 2.76 4.46
CA THR A 59 -11.33 1.70 4.14
C THR A 59 -10.09 2.24 3.43
N TRP A 60 -10.26 3.19 2.49
CA TRP A 60 -9.15 3.86 1.81
C TRP A 60 -8.22 4.55 2.80
N VAL A 61 -8.79 5.27 3.78
CA VAL A 61 -8.01 5.99 4.79
C VAL A 61 -7.32 5.03 5.76
N LEU A 62 -7.95 3.90 6.09
CA LEU A 62 -7.38 2.90 7.00
C LEU A 62 -6.15 2.19 6.40
N VAL A 63 -6.10 2.00 5.08
CA VAL A 63 -5.03 1.22 4.44
C VAL A 63 -3.96 2.06 3.75
N LYS A 64 -4.10 3.40 3.70
CA LYS A 64 -3.20 4.29 2.94
C LYS A 64 -1.75 4.34 3.42
N ASP A 65 -1.49 3.93 4.67
CA ASP A 65 -0.19 4.13 5.30
C ASP A 65 0.85 3.11 4.83
N MET A 66 2.12 3.47 4.98
CA MET A 66 3.27 2.68 4.51
C MET A 66 3.36 1.30 5.17
N GLU A 67 2.85 1.16 6.39
CA GLU A 67 2.85 -0.11 7.12
C GLU A 67 1.93 -1.13 6.43
N GLN A 68 0.73 -0.72 6.02
CA GLN A 68 -0.22 -1.57 5.30
C GLN A 68 0.28 -1.89 3.89
N GLU A 69 0.88 -0.92 3.20
CA GLU A 69 1.54 -1.16 1.90
C GLU A 69 2.61 -2.26 2.02
N SER A 70 3.49 -2.14 3.01
CA SER A 70 4.53 -3.15 3.28
C SER A 70 3.93 -4.51 3.68
N CYS A 71 2.85 -4.50 4.48
CA CYS A 71 2.15 -5.71 4.87
C CYS A 71 1.58 -6.46 3.66
N PHE A 72 0.95 -5.75 2.71
CA PHE A 72 0.43 -6.38 1.49
C PHE A 72 1.54 -6.86 0.55
N ILE A 73 2.64 -6.13 0.42
CA ILE A 73 3.82 -6.58 -0.33
C ILE A 73 4.29 -7.94 0.20
N LEU A 74 4.47 -8.04 1.52
CA LEU A 74 4.95 -9.27 2.14
C LEU A 74 3.90 -10.39 2.10
N MET A 75 2.61 -10.06 2.22
CA MET A 75 1.50 -11.02 2.11
C MET A 75 1.43 -11.67 0.73
N PHE A 76 1.69 -10.93 -0.35
CA PHE A 76 1.68 -11.48 -1.71
C PHE A 76 2.98 -12.17 -2.10
N TRP A 77 4.07 -11.87 -1.41
CA TRP A 77 5.37 -12.52 -1.64
C TRP A 77 5.55 -13.82 -0.84
N ALA A 78 5.02 -13.89 0.39
CA ALA A 78 5.21 -14.99 1.35
C ALA A 78 4.40 -16.25 1.06
#